data_AF-A0A401WUL7-F1
#
_entry.id   AF-A0A401WUL7-F1
#
_cell.length_a   1.000
_cell.length_b   1.000
_cell.length_c   1.000
_cell.angle_alpha   90.00
_cell.angle_beta   90.00
_cell.angle_gamma   90.00
#
_symmetry.space_group_name_H-M   'P 1'
#
loop_
_entity.id
_entity.type
_entity.pdbx_description
1 polymer ?
#
loop_
_entity_poly.entity_id
_entity_poly.type
_entity_poly.pdbx_seq_one_letter_code
_entity_poly.pdbx_strand_id
1 'polypeptide(L)'
;MTEQNTTPDAPKKSVQKGDTVDVVTLIPVYPQVGRRPWPVGTKMPVPKYRADLWVARKIARVARDGEQPAPNTLQAASMPPAPDMKAPPATQA
;
A
#
# COMPACT_ATOMS: atom_id res chain seq x y z
N MET A 1 -17.29 -39.76 -9.63
CA MET A 1 -16.05 -39.41 -8.91
C MET A 1 -15.91 -37.90 -9.06
N THR A 2 -16.14 -37.14 -7.99
CA THR A 2 -16.22 -35.68 -8.05
C THR A 2 -14.98 -35.12 -7.38
N GLU A 3 -14.11 -34.50 -8.17
CA GLU A 3 -12.84 -33.93 -7.72
C GLU A 3 -13.13 -32.62 -6.95
N GLN A 4 -12.89 -32.65 -5.64
CA GLN A 4 -12.90 -31.46 -4.80
C GLN A 4 -11.64 -30.64 -5.12
N ASN A 5 -11.83 -29.53 -5.82
CA ASN A 5 -10.81 -28.51 -6.01
C ASN A 5 -10.67 -27.68 -4.73
N THR A 6 -9.91 -28.20 -3.76
CA THR A 6 -9.54 -27.48 -2.55
C THR A 6 -8.52 -26.39 -2.90
N THR A 7 -9.03 -25.17 -3.08
CA THR A 7 -8.20 -23.97 -3.03
C THR A 7 -7.45 -23.97 -1.70
N PRO A 8 -6.10 -23.88 -1.67
CA PRO A 8 -5.41 -23.77 -0.41
C PRO A 8 -5.76 -22.40 0.19
N ASP A 9 -6.58 -22.43 1.25
CA ASP A 9 -6.78 -21.30 2.17
C ASP A 9 -5.37 -20.84 2.55
N ALA A 10 -4.97 -19.68 2.01
CA ALA A 10 -3.68 -19.09 2.30
C ALA A 10 -3.49 -19.17 3.81
N PRO A 11 -2.38 -19.73 4.32
CA PRO A 11 -2.27 -20.01 5.73
C PRO A 11 -2.55 -18.72 6.47
N LYS A 12 -3.68 -18.67 7.20
CA LYS A 12 -3.91 -17.71 8.28
C LYS A 12 -2.86 -18.06 9.32
N LYS A 13 -1.61 -17.64 9.05
CA LYS A 13 -0.49 -17.73 9.96
C LYS A 13 -0.93 -16.86 11.12
N SER A 14 -1.52 -17.49 12.12
CA SER A 14 -1.78 -16.93 13.42
C SER A 14 -0.43 -16.38 13.87
N VAL A 15 -0.25 -15.07 13.66
CA VAL A 15 0.93 -14.36 14.11
C VAL A 15 0.89 -14.56 15.61
N GLN A 16 1.75 -15.45 16.11
CA GLN A 16 1.97 -15.58 17.53
C GLN A 16 2.16 -14.18 18.05
N LYS A 17 1.45 -13.86 19.13
CA LYS A 17 1.40 -12.56 19.81
C LYS A 17 2.77 -12.23 20.44
N GLY A 18 3.85 -12.43 19.70
CA GLY A 18 5.19 -12.00 20.02
C GLY A 18 5.36 -10.56 19.58
N ASP A 19 6.10 -9.80 20.39
CA ASP A 19 6.33 -8.36 20.30
C ASP A 19 6.14 -7.75 18.91
N THR A 20 4.99 -7.13 18.71
CA THR A 20 4.73 -6.28 17.55
C THR A 20 5.26 -4.88 17.84
N VAL A 21 5.99 -4.31 16.89
CA VAL A 21 6.53 -2.95 16.94
C VAL A 21 5.81 -2.11 15.90
N ASP A 22 5.40 -0.90 16.28
CA ASP A 22 4.86 0.06 15.33
C ASP A 22 5.98 0.63 14.45
N VAL A 23 5.78 0.55 13.14
CA VAL A 23 6.70 1.11 12.14
C VAL A 23 5.95 2.04 11.20
N VAL A 24 6.69 2.95 10.58
CA VAL A 24 6.22 3.89 9.57
C VAL A 24 6.93 3.59 8.26
N THR A 25 6.17 3.30 7.21
CA THR A 25 6.71 2.94 5.88
C THR A 25 7.45 4.12 5.25
N LEU A 26 8.62 3.85 4.68
CA LEU A 26 9.42 4.83 3.92
C LEU A 26 9.25 4.66 2.40
N ILE A 27 8.80 3.48 1.97
CA ILE A 27 8.46 3.16 0.58
C ILE A 27 7.07 2.51 0.53
N PRO A 28 6.41 2.44 -0.64
CA PRO A 28 5.18 1.67 -0.78
C PRO A 28 5.41 0.19 -0.47
N VAL A 29 4.61 -0.36 0.45
CA VAL A 29 4.74 -1.77 0.87
C VAL A 29 3.51 -2.54 0.40
N TYR A 30 3.72 -3.65 -0.32
CA TYR A 30 2.65 -4.55 -0.73
C TYR A 30 2.36 -5.56 0.38
N PRO A 31 1.21 -5.45 1.08
CA PRO A 31 0.84 -6.46 2.07
C PRO A 31 0.45 -7.79 1.42
N GLN A 32 -0.10 -7.73 0.20
CA GLN A 32 -0.55 -8.87 -0.59
C GLN A 32 -0.30 -8.59 -2.08
N VAL A 33 0.04 -9.64 -2.82
CA VAL A 33 0.19 -9.57 -4.29
C VAL A 33 -1.14 -9.20 -4.93
N GLY A 34 -1.13 -8.30 -5.92
CA GLY A 34 -2.33 -7.84 -6.61
C GLY A 34 -3.21 -6.87 -5.82
N ARG A 35 -2.84 -6.49 -4.60
CA ARG A 35 -3.50 -5.43 -3.83
C ARG A 35 -2.72 -4.12 -3.92
N ARG A 36 -3.43 -3.01 -3.74
CA ARG A 36 -2.83 -1.68 -3.66
C ARG A 36 -1.78 -1.65 -2.53
N PRO A 37 -0.58 -1.12 -2.76
CA PRO A 37 0.41 -1.01 -1.71
C PRO A 37 -0.05 0.00 -0.66
N TRP A 38 0.42 -0.18 0.57
CA TRP A 38 0.33 0.85 1.57
C TRP A 38 1.18 2.05 1.17
N PRO A 39 0.65 3.28 1.27
CA PRO A 39 1.40 4.47 0.93
C PRO A 39 2.58 4.68 1.88
N VAL A 40 3.52 5.53 1.46
CA VAL A 40 4.60 6.03 2.32
C VAL A 40 4.00 6.78 3.51
N GLY A 41 4.59 6.64 4.69
CA GLY A 41 4.11 7.28 5.93
C GLY A 41 3.02 6.48 6.65
N THR A 42 2.66 5.29 6.17
CA THR A 42 1.68 4.44 6.84
C THR A 42 2.27 3.90 8.14
N LYS A 43 1.62 4.19 9.27
CA LYS A 43 1.94 3.58 10.57
C LYS A 43 1.25 2.24 10.69
N MET A 44 1.99 1.21 11.10
CA MET A 44 1.42 -0.13 11.25
C MET A 44 2.18 -1.02 12.24
N PRO A 45 1.47 -1.95 12.91
CA PRO A 45 2.10 -2.93 13.78
C PRO A 45 2.71 -4.07 12.95
N VAL A 46 3.98 -4.37 13.20
CA VAL A 46 4.73 -5.43 12.49
C VAL A 46 5.48 -6.28 13.52
N PRO A 47 5.57 -7.62 13.36
CA PRO A 47 6.39 -8.44 14.25
C PRO A 47 7.84 -7.96 14.31
N LYS A 48 8.45 -7.94 15.50
CA LYS A 48 9.80 -7.39 15.73
C LYS A 48 10.86 -7.87 14.72
N TYR A 49 10.91 -9.18 14.46
CA TYR A 49 11.86 -9.76 13.48
C TYR A 49 11.74 -9.14 12.08
N ARG A 50 10.53 -8.77 11.67
CA ARG A 50 10.23 -8.18 10.37
C ARG A 50 10.45 -6.67 10.39
N ALA A 51 10.16 -6.02 11.52
CA ALA A 51 10.47 -4.61 11.74
C ALA A 51 11.98 -4.37 11.63
N ASP A 52 12.81 -5.18 12.29
CA ASP A 52 14.28 -5.06 12.22
C ASP A 52 14.79 -5.20 10.78
N LEU A 53 14.26 -6.18 10.02
CA LEU A 53 14.59 -6.36 8.61
C LEU A 53 14.17 -5.17 7.74
N TRP A 54 12.99 -4.61 8.00
CA TRP A 54 12.50 -3.43 7.27
C TRP A 54 13.33 -2.18 7.56
N VAL A 55 13.74 -1.98 8.81
CA VAL A 55 14.61 -0.87 9.21
C VAL A 55 16.00 -1.01 8.60
N ALA A 56 16.59 -2.21 8.65
CA ALA A 56 17.89 -2.50 8.06
C ALA A 56 17.90 -2.25 6.55
N ARG A 57 16.81 -2.62 5.85
CA ARG A 57 16.64 -2.42 4.41
C ARG A 57 16.09 -1.06 4.01
N LYS A 58 15.91 -0.13 4.96
CA LYS A 58 15.35 1.21 4.72
C LYS A 58 13.94 1.20 4.08
N ILE A 59 13.17 0.16 4.35
CA ILE A 59 11.76 0.01 3.93
C ILE A 59 10.84 0.79 4.88
N ALA A 60 11.17 0.81 6.17
CA ALA A 60 10.40 1.47 7.21
C ALA A 60 11.33 2.03 8.30
N ARG A 61 10.78 2.85 9.19
CA ARG A 61 11.43 3.26 10.45
C ARG A 61 10.53 2.91 11.64
N VAL A 62 11.09 2.78 12.84
CA VAL A 62 10.27 2.65 14.06
C VAL A 62 9.45 3.92 14.25
N ALA A 63 8.17 3.75 14.61
CA ALA A 63 7.28 4.87 14.91
C ALA A 63 7.73 5.59 16.18
N ARG A 64 7.60 6.92 16.22
CA ARG A 64 7.82 7.68 17.45
C ARG A 64 6.57 7.61 18.33
N ASP A 65 6.74 7.75 19.64
CA ASP A 65 5.62 7.87 20.57
C ASP A 65 4.76 9.09 20.22
N GLY A 66 3.43 8.90 20.20
CA GLY A 66 2.47 9.92 19.78
C GLY A 66 2.42 10.19 18.28
N GLU A 67 3.15 9.45 17.45
CA GLU A 67 3.11 9.64 16.00
C GLU A 67 1.76 9.20 15.41
N GLN A 68 1.04 10.18 14.85
CA GLN A 68 -0.25 9.97 14.19
C GLN A 68 0.00 9.38 12.78
N PRO A 69 -0.80 8.39 12.33
CA PRO A 69 -0.71 7.90 10.96
C PRO A 69 -0.86 9.04 9.95
N ALA A 70 -0.02 9.03 8.91
CA ALA A 70 -0.14 10.01 7.85
C ALA A 70 -1.54 9.93 7.21
N PRO A 71 -2.22 11.06 6.98
CA PRO A 71 -3.48 11.07 6.25
C PRO A 71 -3.24 10.50 4.85
N ASN A 72 -4.14 9.64 4.37
CA ASN A 72 -4.06 9.05 3.04
C ASN A 72 -4.42 10.10 1.98
N THR A 73 -3.52 11.02 1.70
CA THR A 73 -3.72 12.20 0.82
C THR A 73 -3.65 11.87 -0.67
N LEU A 74 -3.53 10.60 -1.06
CA LEU A 74 -3.73 10.17 -2.45
C LEU A 74 -5.22 10.21 -2.88
N GLN A 75 -6.08 10.87 -2.11
CA GLN A 75 -7.42 11.25 -2.55
C GLN A 75 -7.28 12.17 -3.76
N ALA A 76 -7.52 11.58 -4.93
CA ALA A 76 -7.85 12.20 -6.21
C ALA A 76 -7.39 13.67 -6.34
N ALA A 77 -6.15 13.88 -6.79
CA ALA A 77 -5.87 15.13 -7.50
C ALA A 77 -6.85 15.17 -8.68
N SER A 78 -7.80 16.10 -8.65
CA SER A 78 -8.75 16.30 -9.74
C SER A 78 -7.95 16.48 -11.02
N MET A 79 -8.23 15.68 -12.05
CA MET A 79 -7.58 15.84 -13.34
C MET A 79 -7.82 17.28 -13.84
N PRO A 80 -6.81 17.95 -14.41
CA PRO A 80 -7.02 19.25 -15.02
C PRO A 80 -8.10 19.12 -16.12
N PRO A 81 -8.90 20.17 -16.34
CA PRO A 81 -9.90 20.16 -17.40
C PRO A 81 -9.22 19.88 -18.75
N ALA A 82 -9.91 19.11 -19.61
CA ALA A 82 -9.41 18.80 -20.93
C ALA A 82 -9.19 20.11 -21.73
N PRO A 83 -8.12 20.22 -22.53
CA PRO A 83 -7.92 21.37 -23.38
C PRO A 83 -9.03 21.45 -24.45
N ASP A 84 -9.54 22.66 -24.69
CA ASP A 84 -10.52 22.92 -25.75
C ASP A 84 -9.88 22.70 -27.13
N MET A 85 -10.10 21.53 -27.73
CA MET A 85 -9.77 21.31 -29.13
C MET A 85 -10.78 22.04 -30.02
N LYS A 86 -10.38 23.16 -30.63
CA LYS A 86 -11.12 23.73 -31.76
C LYS A 86 -11.00 22.80 -32.96
N ALA A 87 -12.13 22.45 -33.56
CA ALA A 87 -12.16 21.71 -34.82
C ALA A 87 -11.41 22.50 -35.91
N PRO A 88 -10.66 21.82 -36.80
CA PRO A 88 -10.06 22.49 -37.95
C PRO A 88 -11.17 23.09 -38.84
N PRO A 89 -10.93 24.25 -39.48
CA PRO A 89 -11.93 24.89 -40.33
C PRO A 89 -12.30 23.94 -41.48
N ALA A 90 -13.61 23.81 -41.73
CA ALA A 90 -14.11 23.01 -42.84
C ALA A 90 -13.66 23.64 -44.16
N THR A 91 -12.87 22.90 -44.93
CA THR A 91 -12.57 23.24 -46.33
C THR A 91 -13.88 23.14 -47.12
N GLN A 92 -14.45 24.27 -47.53
CA GLN A 92 -15.49 24.28 -48.56
C GLN A 92 -14.81 24.00 -49.91
N ALA A 93 -15.35 23.02 -50.63
CA ALA A 93 -14.97 22.63 -51.98
C ALA A 93 -15.61 23.56 -53.03
#